data_AF-A0A3P4B6H8-F1
#
_entry.id   AF-A0A3P4B6H8-F1
#
_cell.length_a   1.000
_cell.length_b   1.000
_cell.length_c   1.000
_cell.angle_alpha   90.00
_cell.angle_beta   90.00
_cell.angle_gamma   90.00
#
_symmetry.space_group_name_H-M   'P 1'
#
loop_
_entity.id
_entity.type
_entity.pdbx_description
1 polymer ?
#
loop_
_entity_poly.entity_id
_entity_poly.type
_entity_poly.pdbx_seq_one_letter_code
_entity_poly.pdbx_strand_id
1 'polypeptide(L)' 'MLTIAEVRNAMRVWDDAHTAVHDYFGNNDVLDPNCWMTWQDLIETENMARTQALTAINSYRGQAQG' A
#
# COMPACT_ATOMS: atom_id res chain seq x y z
N MET A 1 21.17 4.98 3.71
CA MET A 1 20.57 4.82 5.05
C MET A 1 19.17 5.41 4.97
N LEU A 2 18.14 4.68 5.39
CA LEU A 2 16.76 5.16 5.30
C LEU A 2 16.47 6.01 6.55
N THR A 3 15.91 7.18 6.34
CA THR A 3 15.48 8.09 7.40
C THR A 3 14.08 7.71 7.88
N ILE A 4 13.75 8.11 9.11
CA ILE A 4 12.38 7.95 9.63
C ILE A 4 11.33 8.66 8.76
N ALA A 5 11.72 9.74 8.06
CA ALA A 5 10.86 10.45 7.13
C ALA A 5 10.51 9.61 5.90
N GLU A 6 11.48 8.89 5.32
CA GLU A 6 11.26 7.98 4.19
C GLU A 6 10.37 6.80 4.58
N VAL A 7 10.55 6.25 5.78
CA VAL A 7 9.66 5.19 6.31
C VAL A 7 8.23 5.71 6.45
N ARG A 8 8.03 6.88 7.06
CA ARG A 8 6.70 7.49 7.20
C ARG A 8 6.05 7.80 5.85
N ASN A 9 6.85 8.25 4.88
CA ASN A 9 6.35 8.50 3.53
C ASN A 9 5.87 7.21 2.87
N ALA A 10 6.66 6.13 2.95
CA ALA A 10 6.25 4.83 2.40
C ALA A 10 4.99 4.28 3.08
N MET A 11 4.86 4.45 4.40
CA MET A 11 3.65 4.08 5.14
C MET A 11 2.42 4.88 4.69
N ARG A 12 2.57 6.20 4.46
CA ARG A 12 1.48 7.04 3.97
C ARG A 12 1.03 6.63 2.57
N VAL A 13 1.97 6.37 1.66
CA VAL A 13 1.63 5.90 0.30
C VAL A 13 0.86 4.58 0.34
N TRP A 14 1.23 3.65 1.24
CA TRP A 14 0.46 2.43 1.43
C TRP A 14 -0.94 2.70 2.00
N ASP A 15 -1.07 3.57 3.01
CA ASP A 15 -2.36 3.95 3.61
C ASP A 15 -3.32 4.59 2.60
N ASP A 16 -2.80 5.49 1.75
CA ASP A 16 -3.57 6.14 0.68
C ASP A 16 -4.07 5.10 -0.35
N ALA A 17 -3.21 4.15 -0.76
CA ALA A 17 -3.58 3.09 -1.69
C ALA A 17 -4.61 2.11 -1.08
N HIS A 18 -4.45 1.77 0.20
CA HIS A 18 -5.37 0.92 0.94
C HIS A 18 -6.76 1.56 1.06
N THR A 19 -6.80 2.86 1.36
CA THR A 19 -8.03 3.65 1.40
C THR A 19 -8.72 3.63 0.04
N ALA A 20 -7.98 3.83 -1.07
CA ALA A 20 -8.55 3.80 -2.41
C ALA A 20 -9.18 2.42 -2.77
N VAL A 21 -8.55 1.31 -2.39
CA VAL A 21 -9.13 -0.04 -2.57
C VAL A 21 -10.43 -0.19 -1.78
N HIS A 22 -10.42 0.23 -0.51
CA HIS A 22 -11.59 0.16 0.37
C HIS A 22 -12.74 1.05 -0.11
N ASP A 23 -12.46 2.28 -0.54
CA ASP A 23 -13.44 3.19 -1.10
C ASP A 23 -14.03 2.64 -2.39
N TYR A 24 -13.20 2.07 -3.27
CA TYR A 24 -13.71 1.45 -4.49
C TYR A 24 -14.62 0.25 -4.19
N PHE A 25 -14.22 -0.62 -3.26
CA PHE A 25 -15.04 -1.75 -2.80
C PHE A 25 -16.36 -1.29 -2.17
N GLY A 26 -16.35 -0.23 -1.37
CA GLY A 26 -17.55 0.30 -0.71
C GLY A 26 -18.53 0.98 -1.66
N ASN A 27 -18.05 1.49 -2.80
CA ASN A 27 -18.85 2.25 -3.76
C ASN A 27 -19.28 1.47 -5.01
N ASN A 28 -18.73 0.27 -5.24
CA ASN A 28 -18.96 -0.50 -6.47
C ASN A 28 -19.28 -1.97 -6.14
N ASP A 29 -20.08 -2.61 -7.01
CA ASP A 29 -20.25 -4.06 -6.96
C ASP A 29 -19.04 -4.73 -7.62
N VAL A 30 -18.05 -5.13 -6.83
CA VAL A 30 -16.83 -5.78 -7.34
C VAL A 30 -17.08 -7.16 -7.96
N LEU A 31 -18.29 -7.72 -7.84
CA LEU A 31 -18.68 -8.92 -8.57
C LEU A 31 -19.11 -8.62 -10.01
N ASP A 32 -19.37 -7.35 -10.36
CA ASP A 32 -19.51 -6.93 -11.75
C ASP A 32 -18.16 -7.10 -12.47
N PRO A 33 -18.10 -7.80 -13.62
CA PRO A 33 -16.85 -8.04 -14.35
C PRO A 33 -16.05 -6.78 -14.72
N ASN A 34 -16.73 -5.66 -14.98
CA ASN A 34 -16.07 -4.40 -15.30
C ASN A 34 -15.45 -3.77 -14.06
N CYS A 35 -16.14 -3.87 -12.91
CA CYS A 35 -15.63 -3.37 -11.64
C CYS A 35 -14.53 -4.26 -11.07
N TRP A 36 -14.62 -5.57 -11.32
CA TRP A 36 -13.63 -6.57 -10.90
C TRP A 36 -12.24 -6.24 -11.43
N MET A 37 -12.10 -5.93 -12.73
CA MET A 37 -10.80 -5.61 -13.32
C MET A 37 -10.16 -4.39 -12.66
N THR A 38 -10.91 -3.30 -12.51
CA THR A 38 -10.42 -2.08 -11.85
C THR A 38 -10.08 -2.33 -10.38
N TRP A 39 -10.87 -3.13 -9.67
CA TRP A 39 -10.57 -3.49 -8.28
C TRP A 39 -9.29 -4.32 -8.14
N GLN A 40 -9.04 -5.25 -9.07
CA GLN A 40 -7.79 -6.02 -9.12
C GLN A 40 -6.57 -5.12 -9.35
N ASP A 41 -6.65 -4.15 -10.27
CA ASP A 41 -5.57 -3.19 -10.53
C ASP A 41 -5.24 -2.33 -9.28
N LEU A 42 -6.27 -1.91 -8.54
CA LEU A 42 -6.11 -1.19 -7.28
C LEU A 42 -5.45 -2.06 -6.20
N ILE A 43 -5.85 -3.33 -6.08
CA ILE A 43 -5.22 -4.29 -5.17
C ILE A 43 -3.75 -4.51 -5.51
N GLU A 44 -3.40 -4.64 -6.79
CA GLU A 44 -2.01 -4.80 -7.20
C GLU A 44 -1.18 -3.58 -6.80
N THR A 45 -1.71 -2.38 -7.03
CA THR A 45 -1.07 -1.11 -6.63
C THR A 45 -0.88 -1.03 -5.11
N GLU A 46 -1.91 -1.40 -4.34
CA GLU A 46 -1.82 -1.46 -2.87
C GLU A 46 -0.75 -2.45 -2.42
N ASN A 47 -0.69 -3.65 -3.01
CA ASN A 47 0.29 -4.67 -2.66
C ASN A 47 1.73 -4.22 -2.95
N MET A 48 1.95 -3.50 -4.06
CA MET A 48 3.25 -2.88 -4.36
C MET A 48 3.63 -1.84 -3.30
N ALA A 49 2.71 -0.93 -2.95
CA ALA A 49 2.94 0.08 -1.93
C ALA A 49 3.21 -0.54 -0.55
N ARG A 50 2.45 -1.58 -0.19
CA ARG A 50 2.65 -2.37 1.03
C ARG A 50 4.04 -2.99 1.09
N THR A 51 4.48 -3.62 -0.01
CA THR A 51 5.80 -4.26 -0.10
C THR A 51 6.92 -3.25 0.09
N GLN A 52 6.79 -2.06 -0.52
CA GLN A 52 7.74 -0.96 -0.35
C GLN A 52 7.75 -0.46 1.10
N ALA A 53 6.59 -0.25 1.72
CA ALA A 53 6.47 0.18 3.10
C ALA A 53 7.11 -0.83 4.07
N LEU A 54 6.82 -2.12 3.92
CA LEU A 54 7.41 -3.18 4.73
C LEU A 54 8.94 -3.26 4.56
N THR A 55 9.43 -3.11 3.33
CA THR A 55 10.87 -3.08 3.04
C THR A 55 11.55 -1.90 3.73
N ALA A 56 10.93 -0.72 3.70
CA ALA A 56 11.45 0.48 4.36
C ALA A 56 11.46 0.32 5.89
N ILE A 57 10.37 -0.19 6.47
CA ILE A 57 10.26 -0.46 7.92
C ILE A 57 11.33 -1.44 8.38
N ASN A 58 11.47 -2.57 7.68
CA ASN A 58 12.44 -3.61 8.05
C ASN A 58 13.88 -3.10 7.94
N SER A 59 14.18 -2.34 6.88
CA SER A 59 15.50 -1.74 6.69
C SER A 59 15.84 -0.71 7.79
N TYR A 60 14.87 0.11 8.19
CA TYR A 60 15.05 1.08 9.28
C TYR A 60 15.21 0.40 10.65
N ARG A 61 14.42 -0.64 10.93
CA ARG A 61 14.54 -1.42 12.18
C ARG A 61 15.87 -2.19 12.27
N GLY A 62 16.32 -2.77 11.16
CA GLY A 62 17.63 -3.44 11.09
C GLY A 62 18.80 -2.49 11.34
N GLN A 63 18.64 -1.21 11.00
CA GLN A 63 19.63 -0.16 11.31
C GLN A 63 19.60 0.27 12.79
N ALA A 64 18.44 0.22 13.45
CA ALA A 64 18.32 0.58 14.86
C ALA A 64 18.86 -0.49 15.85
N GLN A 65 19.15 -1.70 15.35
CA GLN A 65 19.65 -2.84 16.14
C GLN A 65 21.14 -3.14 15.92
N GLY A 66 21.81 -2.39 15.03
CA GLY A 66 23.23 -2.55 14.68
C GLY A 66 24.12 -1.44 15.22
#